data_AF-A0AAV9EUV1-F1
#
_entry.id   AF-A0AAV9EUV1-F1
#
_cell.length_a   1.000
_cell.length_b   1.000
_cell.length_c   1.000
_cell.angle_alpha   90.00
_cell.angle_beta   90.00
_cell.angle_gamma   90.00
#
_symmetry.space_group_name_H-M   'P 1'
#
loop_
_entity.id
_entity.type
_entity.pdbx_description
1 polymer ?
#
loop_
_entity_poly.entity_id
_entity_poly.type
_entity_poly.pdbx_seq_one_letter_code
_entity_poly.pdbx_strand_id
1 'polypeptide(L)' 'MMTFKVMTTFMPPLPASTFLAFHPQDNNIIAIGMEDSIIHIYNVRVDEVLMPRQVMVN' A
#
# COMPACT_ATOMS: atom_id res chain seq x y z
N MET A 1 18.62 3.97 -22.29
CA MET A 1 18.57 3.91 -20.82
C MET A 1 17.16 4.28 -20.40
N MET A 2 16.44 3.41 -19.69
CA MET A 2 15.09 3.72 -19.23
C MET A 2 15.20 4.54 -17.94
N THR A 3 14.53 5.70 -17.88
CA THR A 3 14.48 6.54 -16.68
C THR A 3 13.11 6.40 -16.03
N PHE A 4 13.10 6.27 -14.71
CA PHE A 4 11.86 6.26 -13.94
C PHE A 4 11.70 7.61 -13.25
N LYS A 5 10.46 8.10 -13.25
CA LYS A 5 10.06 9.30 -12.51
C LYS A 5 9.14 8.87 -11.38
N VAL A 6 9.45 9.29 -10.16
CA VAL A 6 8.51 9.15 -9.04
C VAL A 6 7.33 10.08 -9.33
N MET A 7 6.15 9.49 -9.49
CA MET A 7 4.92 10.24 -9.77
C MET A 7 4.25 10.73 -8.49
N THR A 8 4.38 9.97 -7.40
CA THR A 8 3.84 10.29 -6.08
C THR A 8 4.50 9.42 -5.01
N THR A 9 4.51 9.87 -3.76
CA THR A 9 4.98 9.11 -2.60
C THR A 9 3.82 9.01 -1.61
N PHE A 10 3.32 7.80 -1.41
CA PHE A 10 2.22 7.54 -0.48
C PHE A 10 2.77 7.28 0.93
N MET A 11 2.19 7.94 1.94
CA MET A 11 2.40 7.72 3.39
C MET A 11 3.84 7.96 3.94
N PRO A 12 4.04 8.90 4.89
CA PRO A 12 5.28 9.07 5.67
C PRO A 12 5.40 8.02 6.82
N PRO A 13 6.57 7.84 7.48
CA PRO A 13 7.30 6.56 7.61
C PRO A 13 6.82 5.58 8.71
N LEU A 14 7.28 4.32 8.54
CA LEU A 14 7.16 3.10 9.38
C LEU A 14 5.97 2.19 9.04
N PRO A 15 6.14 0.85 9.09
CA PRO A 15 7.30 0.01 8.78
C PRO A 15 7.63 -0.01 7.28
N ALA A 16 8.62 -0.79 6.84
CA ALA A 16 8.88 -0.99 5.41
C ALA A 16 7.72 -1.74 4.74
N SER A 17 7.30 -1.30 3.56
CA SER A 17 6.42 -2.10 2.71
C SER A 17 7.21 -3.27 2.13
N THR A 18 6.63 -4.46 2.18
CA THR A 18 7.23 -5.71 1.70
C THR A 18 6.43 -6.29 0.52
N PHE A 19 5.15 -5.94 0.41
CA PHE A 19 4.27 -6.39 -0.66
C PHE A 19 3.34 -5.28 -1.14
N LEU A 20 3.01 -5.32 -2.43
CA LEU A 20 2.05 -4.43 -3.08
C LEU A 20 1.15 -5.24 -4.03
N ALA A 21 -0.16 -5.09 -3.92
CA ALA A 21 -1.13 -5.72 -4.80
C ALA A 21 -2.24 -4.74 -5.21
N PHE A 22 -2.68 -4.81 -6.48
CA PHE A 22 -3.83 -4.05 -6.98
C PHE A 22 -5.12 -4.86 -6.84
N HIS A 23 -6.21 -4.20 -6.48
CA HIS A 23 -7.53 -4.81 -6.55
C HIS A 23 -7.96 -4.95 -8.02
N PRO A 24 -8.27 -6.17 -8.51
CA PRO A 24 -8.51 -6.40 -9.94
C PRO A 24 -9.75 -5.70 -10.49
N GLN A 25 -10.72 -5.34 -9.63
CA GLN A 25 -11.94 -4.64 -10.06
C GLN A 25 -11.85 -3.11 -9.93
N ASP A 26 -10.90 -2.59 -9.15
CA ASP A 26 -10.69 -1.14 -8.97
C ASP A 26 -9.20 -0.88 -8.75
N ASN A 27 -8.54 -0.41 -9.82
CA ASN A 27 -7.11 -0.13 -9.80
C ASN A 27 -6.72 1.06 -8.93
N ASN A 28 -7.69 1.79 -8.38
CA ASN A 28 -7.41 2.82 -7.38
C ASN A 28 -7.21 2.23 -5.98
N ILE A 29 -7.67 1.00 -5.74
CA ILE A 29 -7.52 0.32 -4.47
C ILE A 29 -6.28 -0.58 -4.52
N ILE A 30 -5.37 -0.36 -3.58
CA ILE A 30 -4.17 -1.17 -3.39
C ILE A 30 -4.13 -1.75 -1.98
N ALA A 31 -3.57 -2.95 -1.85
CA ALA A 31 -3.19 -3.54 -0.58
C ALA A 31 -1.67 -3.44 -0.41
N ILE A 32 -1.23 -2.90 0.72
CA ILE A 32 0.19 -2.72 1.07
C ILE A 32 0.48 -3.58 2.31
N GLY A 33 1.34 -4.59 2.15
CA GLY A 33 1.83 -5.40 3.26
C GLY A 33 3.05 -4.75 3.89
N MET A 34 3.04 -4.60 5.21
CA MET A 34 4.09 -3.95 6.00
C MET A 34 4.90 -4.99 6.79
N GLU A 35 6.14 -4.66 7.16
CA GLU A 35 7.04 -5.53 7.94
C GLU A 35 6.49 -5.91 9.33
N ASP A 36 5.64 -5.07 9.93
CA ASP A 36 4.98 -5.35 11.21
C ASP A 36 3.73 -6.25 11.09
N SER A 37 3.55 -6.90 9.93
CA SER A 37 2.39 -7.75 9.61
C SER A 37 1.06 -7.01 9.52
N ILE A 38 1.07 -5.68 9.39
CA ILE A 38 -0.11 -4.89 9.04
C ILE A 38 -0.32 -4.89 7.53
N ILE A 39 -1.58 -4.99 7.12
CA ILE A 39 -2.01 -4.73 5.74
C ILE A 39 -2.80 -3.42 5.73
N HIS A 40 -2.32 -2.45 4.93
CA HIS A 40 -3.08 -1.25 4.59
C HIS A 40 -3.88 -1.46 3.32
N ILE A 41 -5.17 -1.17 3.36
CA ILE A 41 -5.99 -0.99 2.15
C ILE A 41 -6.04 0.50 1.87
N TYR A 42 -5.59 0.93 0.69
CA TYR A 42 -5.36 2.33 0.36
C TYR A 42 -6.01 2.71 -0.96
N ASN A 43 -6.60 3.90 -1.02
CA ASN A 43 -7.14 4.46 -2.26
C ASN A 43 -6.17 5.51 -2.83
N VAL A 44 -5.42 5.13 -3.88
CA VAL A 44 -4.38 5.97 -4.49
C VAL A 44 -4.92 7.23 -5.18
N ARG A 45 -6.21 7.26 -5.50
CA ARG A 45 -6.83 8.39 -6.19
C ARG A 45 -7.10 9.56 -5.24
N VAL A 46 -7.48 9.24 -4.00
CA VAL A 46 -7.82 10.23 -2.97
C VAL A 46 -6.75 10.38 -1.89
N ASP A 47 -5.69 9.56 -1.96
CA ASP A 47 -4.56 9.57 -1.01
C ASP A 47 -4.98 9.16 0.42
N GLU A 48 -5.96 8.25 0.55
CA GLU A 48 -6.55 7.86 1.85
C GLU A 48 -6.34 6.37 2.21
N VAL A 49 -6.00 6.11 3.48
CA VAL A 49 -6.02 4.76 4.07
C VAL A 49 -7.46 4.40 4.39
N LEU A 50 -7.96 3.36 3.72
CA LEU A 50 -9.30 2.84 3.96
C LEU A 50 -9.34 1.99 5.23
N MET A 51 -8.35 1.11 5.46
CA MET A 51 -8.29 0.24 6.66
C MET A 51 -6.87 -0.26 6.98
N PRO A 52 -6.40 -0.21 8.24
CA PRO A 52 -5.30 -1.02 8.76
C PRO A 52 -5.81 -2.34 9.37
N ARG A 53 -5.27 -3.49 8.98
CA ARG A 53 -5.59 -4.79 9.58
C ARG A 53 -4.32 -5.49 10.07
N GLN A 54 -4.27 -5.83 11.36
CA GLN A 54 -3.26 -6.73 11.91
C GLN A 54 -3.72 -8.16 11.66
N VAL A 55 -2.96 -8.94 10.90
CA VAL A 55 -3.21 -10.38 10.81
C VAL A 55 -2.57 -11.01 12.04
N MET A 56 -3.40 -11.50 12.97
CA MET A 56 -2.92 -12.41 14.01
C MET A 56 -2.53 -13.71 13.31
N VAL A 57 -1.23 -13.89 13.05
CA VAL A 57 -0.69 -15.17 12.62
C VAL A 57 -0.79 -16.08 13.85
N ASN A 58 -1.79 -16.95 13.89
CA ASN A 58 -1.88 -18.05 14.85
C ASN A 58 -0.81 -19.10 14.55
#